data_AF-A0A951AZ13-F1
#
_entry.id   AF-A0A951AZ13-F1
#
_cell.length_a   1.000
_cell.length_b   1.000
_cell.length_c   1.000
_cell.angle_alpha   90.00
_cell.angle_beta   90.00
_cell.angle_gamma   90.00
#
_symmetry.space_group_name_H-M   'P 1'
#
loop_
_entity.id
_entity.type
_entity.pdbx_description
1 polymer ?
#
loop_
_entity_poly.entity_id
_entity_poly.type
_entity_poly.pdbx_seq_one_letter_code
_entity_poly.pdbx_strand_id
1 'polypeptide(L)'
;MTARRRLPLLAAAAAALTLLPAACGDLPRPFAGAPGRTARRLAQPPPPRLAVPVPTDILLPDAQARAFAAALADDLTQQEVPAIAAPVQRGDWALLVTATDRNGTVIPTYTVQNPQGEAQGSTDGKPVPVRDWARGRPEMLLEAAADGAPPVASLLTQIQTALQRADPNSLYNRPARVQVATVQGAPGDGNRALTAQMRAHLGRLGPLVQDSADGADFIVQGEVRTVPVAGRQVRVEIQWIVKVPSGDERGRVLQLNEVPAGTLNGYWGEVATKVADEAAGGVKDVILTQSGRR
;
A
#
# COMPACT_ATOMS: atom_id res chain seq x y z
N MET A 1 -20.07 -80.96 -39.62
CA MET A 1 -18.92 -81.77 -40.07
C MET A 1 -18.26 -81.08 -41.26
N THR A 2 -16.93 -80.98 -41.21
CA THR A 2 -15.97 -80.85 -42.33
C THR A 2 -16.01 -79.61 -43.25
N ALA A 3 -15.18 -78.63 -42.86
CA ALA A 3 -14.10 -77.96 -43.60
C ALA A 3 -14.08 -77.94 -45.16
N ARG A 4 -13.72 -76.77 -45.74
CA ARG A 4 -12.51 -76.62 -46.57
C ARG A 4 -12.12 -75.15 -46.85
N ARG A 5 -10.84 -74.86 -46.54
CA ARG A 5 -10.03 -73.69 -46.90
C ARG A 5 -9.89 -73.53 -48.43
N ARG A 6 -9.72 -72.30 -48.95
CA ARG A 6 -8.43 -71.64 -49.32
C ARG A 6 -8.66 -70.36 -50.17
N LEU A 7 -7.88 -69.32 -49.81
CA LEU A 7 -7.60 -67.99 -50.42
C LEU A 7 -7.07 -68.07 -51.89
N PRO A 8 -6.55 -66.98 -52.53
CA PRO A 8 -6.85 -65.53 -52.60
C PRO A 8 -6.75 -64.96 -54.04
N LEU A 9 -7.06 -63.69 -54.30
CA LEU A 9 -6.53 -62.82 -55.39
C LEU A 9 -7.32 -61.49 -55.31
N LEU A 10 -6.83 -60.27 -55.55
CA LEU A 10 -5.53 -59.60 -55.57
C LEU A 10 -5.87 -58.14 -55.95
N ALA A 11 -5.08 -57.18 -55.47
CA ALA A 11 -4.84 -55.88 -56.11
C ALA A 11 -5.99 -54.83 -56.15
N ALA A 12 -6.05 -53.96 -55.15
CA ALA A 12 -6.27 -52.51 -55.33
C ALA A 12 -6.07 -51.75 -54.00
N ALA A 13 -4.83 -51.64 -53.53
CA ALA A 13 -4.51 -50.77 -52.39
C ALA A 13 -3.06 -50.30 -52.47
N ALA A 14 -2.75 -49.49 -53.48
CA ALA A 14 -1.47 -48.80 -53.60
C ALA A 14 -1.73 -47.40 -54.14
N ALA A 15 -1.86 -46.44 -53.21
CA ALA A 15 -1.53 -45.01 -53.33
C ALA A 15 -2.50 -44.15 -52.50
N ALA A 16 -2.17 -43.95 -51.21
CA ALA A 16 -2.47 -42.71 -50.46
C ALA A 16 -2.12 -42.90 -48.98
N LEU A 17 -0.84 -43.05 -48.63
CA LEU A 17 -0.43 -42.96 -47.22
C LEU A 17 1.02 -42.50 -47.05
N THR A 18 1.34 -41.30 -47.55
CA THR A 18 2.60 -40.61 -47.20
C THR A 18 2.38 -39.10 -47.20
N LEU A 19 1.95 -38.55 -46.06
CA LEU A 19 2.09 -37.13 -45.69
C LEU A 19 1.73 -36.97 -44.20
N LEU A 20 2.68 -37.32 -43.32
CA LEU A 20 2.69 -36.87 -41.93
C LEU A 20 3.75 -35.76 -41.83
N PRO A 21 3.39 -34.47 -41.77
CA PRO A 21 4.33 -33.47 -41.32
C PRO A 21 4.45 -33.60 -39.80
N ALA A 22 5.69 -33.68 -39.33
CA ALA A 22 6.05 -33.59 -37.92
C ALA A 22 5.59 -32.22 -37.37
N ALA A 23 4.43 -32.19 -36.73
CA ALA A 23 3.94 -31.05 -35.97
C ALA A 23 4.20 -31.27 -34.47
N CYS A 24 5.46 -31.43 -34.10
CA CYS A 24 5.89 -31.04 -32.75
C CYS A 24 6.14 -29.53 -32.80
N GLY A 25 5.09 -28.73 -32.67
CA GLY A 25 5.24 -27.31 -32.40
C GLY A 25 5.93 -27.11 -31.06
N ASP A 26 6.90 -26.20 -31.00
CA ASP A 26 7.48 -25.77 -29.73
C ASP A 26 6.33 -25.29 -28.83
N LEU A 27 6.11 -25.96 -27.69
CA LEU A 27 5.18 -25.45 -26.69
C LEU A 27 5.65 -24.05 -26.28
N PRO A 28 4.75 -23.08 -26.12
CA PRO A 28 5.11 -21.81 -25.49
C PRO A 28 5.73 -22.15 -24.13
N ARG A 29 7.02 -21.80 -23.96
CA ARG A 29 7.74 -21.93 -22.70
C ARG A 29 7.73 -20.57 -22.01
N PRO A 30 6.65 -20.17 -21.31
CA PRO A 30 6.57 -18.87 -20.64
C PRO A 30 7.65 -18.67 -19.57
N PHE A 31 8.40 -19.72 -19.22
CA PHE A 31 9.50 -19.69 -18.24
C PHE A 31 10.89 -19.98 -18.85
N ALA A 32 11.02 -20.04 -20.18
CA ALA A 32 12.32 -20.16 -20.83
C ALA A 32 12.98 -18.77 -20.94
N GLY A 33 13.75 -18.42 -19.91
CA GLY A 33 14.51 -17.18 -19.82
C GLY A 33 14.85 -16.94 -18.36
N ALA A 34 16.09 -16.55 -18.07
CA ALA A 34 16.65 -16.40 -16.71
C ALA A 34 15.63 -15.75 -15.75
N PRO A 35 14.85 -16.55 -14.99
CA PRO A 35 13.63 -16.05 -14.36
C PRO A 35 13.95 -15.28 -13.09
N GLY A 36 15.23 -15.05 -12.77
CA GLY A 36 15.67 -14.51 -11.48
C GLY A 36 14.93 -13.25 -11.05
N ARG A 37 14.52 -12.39 -12.00
CA ARG A 37 13.75 -11.18 -11.68
C ARG A 37 12.25 -11.44 -11.45
N THR A 38 11.65 -12.34 -12.22
CA THR A 38 10.24 -12.73 -12.09
C THR A 38 10.02 -13.67 -10.92
N ALA A 39 10.91 -14.65 -10.73
CA ALA A 39 10.97 -15.54 -9.58
C ALA A 39 11.16 -14.76 -8.27
N ARG A 40 11.96 -13.69 -8.24
CA ARG A 40 12.07 -12.80 -7.05
C ARG A 40 10.81 -12.00 -6.77
N ARG A 41 10.05 -11.59 -7.80
CA ARG A 41 8.74 -10.94 -7.61
C ARG A 41 7.68 -11.92 -7.10
N LEU A 42 7.73 -13.17 -7.54
CA LEU A 42 6.81 -14.22 -7.10
C LEU A 42 7.19 -14.82 -5.74
N ALA A 43 8.47 -14.74 -5.35
CA ALA A 43 8.97 -15.15 -4.04
C ALA A 43 8.86 -14.03 -2.98
N GLN A 44 8.11 -12.96 -3.25
CA GLN A 44 7.81 -11.98 -2.20
C GLN A 44 7.04 -12.71 -1.09
N PRO A 45 7.50 -12.61 0.17
CA PRO A 45 6.75 -13.20 1.27
C PRO A 45 5.34 -12.62 1.25
N PRO A 46 4.32 -13.45 1.56
CA PRO A 46 2.96 -12.94 1.71
C PRO A 46 2.98 -11.77 2.71
N PRO A 47 2.06 -10.80 2.55
CA PRO A 47 1.97 -9.70 3.50
C PRO A 47 1.86 -10.26 4.93
N PRO A 48 2.50 -9.62 5.92
CA PRO A 48 2.46 -10.10 7.30
C PRO A 48 1.00 -10.19 7.75
N ARG A 49 0.62 -11.39 8.20
CA ARG A 49 -0.71 -11.69 8.75
C ARG A 49 -0.65 -11.78 10.27
N LEU A 50 -1.80 -11.61 10.92
CA LEU A 50 -1.96 -11.76 12.36
C LEU A 50 -2.47 -13.16 12.68
N ALA A 51 -1.63 -14.03 13.24
CA ALA A 51 -2.04 -15.32 13.75
C ALA A 51 -2.77 -15.17 15.09
N VAL A 52 -3.97 -15.74 15.21
CA VAL A 52 -4.76 -15.84 16.44
C VAL A 52 -4.71 -17.30 16.90
N PRO A 53 -3.67 -17.73 17.65
CA PRO A 53 -3.60 -19.10 18.15
C PRO A 53 -4.73 -19.38 19.14
N VAL A 54 -5.04 -20.66 19.35
CA VAL A 54 -6.02 -21.08 20.37
C VAL A 54 -5.49 -20.65 21.75
N PRO A 55 -6.20 -19.78 22.48
CA PRO A 55 -5.73 -19.29 23.77
C PRO A 55 -5.89 -20.34 24.86
N THR A 56 -4.86 -20.49 25.70
CA THR A 56 -4.85 -21.45 26.82
C THR A 56 -5.30 -20.83 28.13
N ASP A 57 -5.01 -19.54 28.33
CA ASP A 57 -5.24 -18.83 29.60
C ASP A 57 -6.47 -17.91 29.52
N ILE A 58 -7.56 -18.39 28.91
CA ILE A 58 -8.78 -17.60 28.65
C ILE A 58 -9.98 -18.02 29.49
N LEU A 59 -9.82 -18.94 30.46
CA LEU A 59 -10.90 -19.42 31.33
C LEU A 59 -12.08 -20.06 30.56
N LEU A 60 -11.79 -20.65 29.38
CA LEU A 60 -12.74 -21.43 28.57
C LEU A 60 -12.15 -22.83 28.30
N PRO A 61 -12.99 -23.86 28.11
CA PRO A 61 -12.49 -25.14 27.61
C PRO A 61 -12.01 -25.02 26.15
N ASP A 62 -11.11 -25.91 25.73
CA ASP A 62 -10.41 -25.86 24.43
C ASP A 62 -11.32 -25.70 23.21
N ALA A 63 -12.50 -26.32 23.23
CA ALA A 63 -13.44 -26.22 22.12
C ALA A 63 -13.99 -24.80 21.97
N GLN A 64 -14.36 -24.16 23.09
CA GLN A 64 -14.84 -22.79 23.15
C GLN A 64 -13.71 -21.78 22.91
N ALA A 65 -12.51 -22.03 23.45
CA ALA A 65 -11.34 -21.21 23.18
C ALA A 65 -10.98 -21.19 21.68
N ARG A 66 -11.07 -22.35 20.99
CA ARG A 66 -10.89 -22.45 19.54
C ARG A 66 -11.98 -21.71 18.76
N ALA A 67 -13.24 -21.83 19.19
CA ALA A 67 -14.35 -21.11 18.58
C ALA A 67 -14.21 -19.59 18.74
N PHE A 68 -13.78 -19.12 19.92
CA PHE A 68 -13.50 -17.71 20.18
C PHE A 68 -12.36 -17.18 19.31
N ALA A 69 -11.25 -17.92 19.19
CA ALA A 69 -10.13 -17.53 18.32
C ALA A 69 -10.55 -17.41 16.85
N ALA A 70 -11.39 -18.33 16.37
CA ALA A 70 -11.96 -18.28 15.02
C ALA A 70 -12.84 -17.04 14.82
N ALA A 71 -13.78 -16.80 15.73
CA ALA A 71 -14.65 -15.61 15.68
C ALA A 71 -13.85 -14.31 15.70
N LEU A 72 -12.84 -14.20 16.57
CA LEU A 72 -12.00 -13.01 16.66
C LEU A 72 -11.19 -12.76 15.38
N ALA A 73 -10.65 -13.81 14.76
CA ALA A 73 -9.94 -13.68 13.48
C ALA A 73 -10.88 -13.25 12.35
N ASP A 74 -12.11 -13.76 12.32
CA ASP A 74 -13.13 -13.37 11.35
C ASP A 74 -13.53 -11.89 11.52
N ASP A 75 -13.79 -11.45 12.76
CA ASP A 75 -14.17 -10.06 13.04
C ASP A 75 -13.02 -9.06 12.78
N LEU A 76 -11.78 -9.46 13.03
CA LEU A 76 -10.60 -8.67 12.65
C LEU A 76 -10.48 -8.56 11.13
N THR A 77 -10.75 -9.64 10.41
CA THR A 77 -10.75 -9.62 8.93
C THR A 77 -11.83 -8.71 8.38
N GLN A 78 -13.01 -8.66 9.00
CA GLN A 78 -14.07 -7.69 8.66
C GLN A 78 -13.66 -6.24 8.90
N GLN A 79 -12.67 -6.00 9.76
CA GLN A 79 -12.05 -4.69 10.00
C GLN A 79 -10.78 -4.46 9.17
N GLU A 80 -10.62 -5.20 8.07
CA GLU A 80 -9.48 -5.11 7.16
C GLU A 80 -8.12 -5.46 7.81
N VAL A 81 -8.12 -6.10 8.99
CA VAL A 81 -6.93 -6.67 9.59
C VAL A 81 -6.77 -8.11 9.09
N PRO A 82 -5.71 -8.45 8.33
CA PRO A 82 -5.53 -9.79 7.78
C PRO A 82 -5.18 -10.79 8.89
N ALA A 83 -6.19 -11.36 9.53
CA ALA A 83 -6.07 -12.26 10.67
C ALA A 83 -6.47 -13.70 10.30
N ILE A 84 -5.89 -14.68 11.00
CA ILE A 84 -6.24 -16.09 10.83
C ILE A 84 -6.17 -16.83 12.16
N ALA A 85 -7.18 -17.65 12.45
CA ALA A 85 -7.16 -18.55 13.59
C ALA A 85 -6.28 -19.77 13.29
N ALA A 86 -5.00 -19.67 13.62
CA ALA A 86 -3.99 -20.70 13.34
C ALA A 86 -2.83 -20.62 14.34
N PRO A 87 -2.04 -21.70 14.50
CA PRO A 87 -0.76 -21.64 15.20
C PRO A 87 0.18 -20.60 14.56
N VAL A 88 0.95 -19.91 15.40
CA VAL A 88 1.93 -18.91 14.96
C VAL A 88 3.03 -19.58 14.13
N GLN A 89 3.29 -19.06 12.92
CA GLN A 89 4.38 -19.51 12.06
C GLN A 89 5.55 -18.52 12.08
N ARG A 90 6.72 -18.94 11.57
CA ARG A 90 7.88 -18.05 11.46
C ARG A 90 7.55 -16.87 10.57
N GLY A 91 7.72 -15.65 11.09
CA GLY A 91 7.41 -14.42 10.37
C GLY A 91 6.01 -13.87 10.65
N ASP A 92 5.15 -14.63 11.33
CA ASP A 92 3.81 -14.16 11.71
C ASP A 92 3.90 -13.17 12.88
N TRP A 93 3.03 -12.16 12.84
CA TRP A 93 2.63 -11.47 14.05
C TRP A 93 1.60 -12.33 14.79
N ALA A 94 1.54 -12.24 16.11
CA ALA A 94 0.60 -13.03 16.91
C ALA A 94 -0.30 -12.14 17.78
N LEU A 95 -1.58 -12.52 17.88
CA LEU A 95 -2.52 -11.98 18.84
C LEU A 95 -2.77 -13.02 19.93
N LEU A 96 -2.12 -12.86 21.07
CA LEU A 96 -2.34 -13.72 22.23
C LEU A 96 -3.53 -13.19 23.03
N VAL A 97 -4.40 -14.09 23.47
CA VAL A 97 -5.54 -13.75 24.31
C VAL A 97 -5.40 -14.46 25.64
N THR A 98 -5.49 -13.69 26.72
CA THR A 98 -5.65 -14.20 28.08
C THR A 98 -6.94 -13.64 28.66
N ALA A 99 -7.42 -14.17 29.78
CA ALA A 99 -8.55 -13.60 30.48
C ALA A 99 -8.38 -13.73 31.99
N THR A 100 -8.83 -12.70 32.72
CA THR A 100 -8.74 -12.67 34.19
C THR A 100 -10.12 -12.44 34.80
N ASP A 101 -10.45 -13.17 35.86
CA ASP A 101 -11.62 -12.86 36.69
C ASP A 101 -11.28 -11.70 37.62
N ARG A 102 -12.05 -10.63 37.53
CA ARG A 102 -12.05 -9.50 38.45
C ARG A 102 -13.46 -9.29 38.98
N ASN A 103 -13.64 -9.59 40.27
CA ASN A 103 -14.88 -9.34 41.01
C ASN A 103 -16.14 -9.93 40.35
N GLY A 104 -16.05 -11.13 39.76
CA GLY A 104 -17.18 -11.81 39.13
C GLY A 104 -17.41 -11.45 37.66
N THR A 105 -16.45 -10.76 37.04
CA THR A 105 -16.42 -10.49 35.60
C THR A 105 -15.09 -10.95 35.02
N VAL A 106 -15.15 -11.63 33.88
CA VAL A 106 -13.98 -12.01 33.10
C VAL A 106 -13.64 -10.89 32.12
N ILE A 107 -12.40 -10.44 32.16
CA ILE A 107 -11.87 -9.42 31.25
C ILE A 107 -10.82 -10.10 30.35
N PRO A 108 -11.07 -10.24 29.04
CA PRO A 108 -10.06 -10.72 28.11
C PRO A 108 -9.03 -9.62 27.86
N THR A 109 -7.75 -9.98 27.84
CA THR A 109 -6.64 -9.11 27.48
C THR A 109 -6.02 -9.62 26.19
N TYR A 110 -5.91 -8.73 25.20
CA TYR A 110 -5.34 -9.00 23.89
C TYR A 110 -3.93 -8.43 23.84
N THR A 111 -2.93 -9.27 23.53
CA THR A 111 -1.53 -8.87 23.43
C THR A 111 -1.01 -9.14 22.04
N VAL A 112 -0.49 -8.10 21.37
CA VAL A 112 0.13 -8.22 20.05
C VAL A 112 1.62 -8.50 20.23
N GLN A 113 2.11 -9.54 19.56
CA GLN A 113 3.53 -9.89 19.50
C GLN A 113 4.08 -9.77 18.08
N ASN A 114 5.31 -9.32 17.97
CA ASN A 114 6.05 -9.29 16.70
C ASN A 114 6.54 -10.72 16.31
N PRO A 115 7.11 -10.90 15.11
CA PRO A 115 7.64 -12.20 14.67
C PRO A 115 8.79 -12.77 15.51
N GLN A 116 9.38 -11.98 16.40
CA GLN A 116 10.41 -12.38 17.35
C GLN A 116 9.79 -12.88 18.67
N GLY A 117 8.47 -12.80 18.84
CA GLY A 117 7.74 -13.18 20.05
C GLY A 117 7.72 -12.07 21.12
N GLU A 118 8.14 -10.86 20.80
CA GLU A 118 8.18 -9.74 21.73
C GLU A 118 6.84 -9.01 21.74
N ALA A 119 6.28 -8.79 22.94
CA ALA A 119 5.06 -8.02 23.11
C ALA A 119 5.25 -6.55 22.68
N GLN A 120 4.40 -6.09 21.75
CA GLN A 120 4.42 -4.73 21.21
C GLN A 120 3.36 -3.83 21.89
N GLY A 121 2.35 -4.43 22.50
CA GLY A 121 1.32 -3.73 23.25
C GLY A 121 0.16 -4.65 23.61
N SER A 122 -0.72 -4.17 24.48
CA SER A 122 -1.92 -4.88 24.90
C SER A 122 -3.11 -3.95 25.08
N THR A 123 -4.30 -4.53 25.02
CA THR A 123 -5.57 -3.85 25.28
C THR A 123 -6.57 -4.82 25.90
N ASP A 124 -7.48 -4.32 26.73
CA ASP A 124 -8.52 -5.13 27.37
C ASP A 124 -9.81 -5.08 26.54
N GLY A 125 -10.52 -6.21 26.49
CA GLY A 125 -11.87 -6.28 25.98
C GLY A 125 -12.91 -5.88 27.02
N LYS A 126 -14.19 -5.94 26.63
CA LYS A 126 -15.27 -5.63 27.56
C LYS A 126 -15.39 -6.71 28.65
N PRO A 127 -15.69 -6.33 29.90
CA PRO A 127 -15.96 -7.29 30.96
C PRO A 127 -17.22 -8.11 30.65
N VAL A 128 -17.13 -9.43 30.80
CA VAL A 128 -18.25 -10.37 30.66
C VAL A 128 -18.53 -11.03 32.01
N PRO A 129 -19.79 -11.16 32.47
CA PRO A 129 -20.08 -11.86 33.73
C PRO A 129 -19.48 -13.28 33.74
N VAL A 130 -18.80 -13.66 34.82
CA VAL A 130 -18.08 -14.94 34.92
C VAL A 130 -19.00 -16.14 34.67
N ARG A 131 -20.28 -16.04 35.05
CA ARG A 131 -21.28 -17.09 34.82
C ARG A 131 -21.60 -17.29 33.35
N ASP A 132 -21.60 -16.23 32.56
CA ASP A 132 -21.87 -16.28 31.12
C ASP A 132 -20.63 -16.74 30.38
N TRP A 133 -19.46 -16.21 30.75
CA TRP A 133 -18.17 -16.63 30.21
C TRP A 133 -17.94 -18.14 30.42
N ALA A 134 -18.11 -18.64 31.65
CA ALA A 134 -17.91 -20.05 31.98
C ALA A 134 -18.88 -21.00 31.26
N ARG A 135 -20.06 -20.53 30.83
CA ARG A 135 -21.00 -21.31 30.01
C ARG A 135 -20.54 -21.45 28.57
N GLY A 136 -19.72 -20.52 28.07
CA GLY A 136 -19.11 -20.58 26.74
C GLY A 136 -20.12 -20.74 25.61
N ARG A 137 -21.27 -20.07 25.71
CA ARG A 137 -22.33 -20.17 24.69
C ARG A 137 -21.85 -19.55 23.37
N PRO A 138 -22.16 -20.15 22.20
CA PRO A 138 -21.70 -19.65 20.91
C PRO A 138 -22.00 -18.16 20.68
N GLU A 139 -23.22 -17.71 21.00
CA GLU A 139 -23.65 -16.32 20.87
C GLU A 139 -22.82 -15.35 21.71
N MET A 140 -22.44 -15.74 22.94
CA MET A 140 -21.61 -14.91 23.82
C MET A 140 -20.16 -14.84 23.31
N LEU A 141 -19.63 -15.96 22.78
CA LEU A 141 -18.28 -15.98 22.21
C LEU A 141 -18.18 -15.09 20.96
N LEU A 142 -19.20 -15.12 20.10
CA LEU A 142 -19.30 -14.24 18.94
C LEU A 142 -19.38 -12.76 19.36
N GLU A 143 -20.21 -12.44 20.36
CA GLU A 143 -20.33 -11.08 20.87
C GLU A 143 -19.02 -10.56 21.49
N ALA A 144 -18.35 -11.39 22.31
CA ALA A 144 -17.09 -11.02 22.93
C ALA A 144 -15.95 -10.84 21.90
N ALA A 145 -15.94 -11.64 20.84
CA ALA A 145 -15.00 -11.50 19.73
C ALA A 145 -15.25 -10.20 18.94
N ALA A 146 -16.51 -9.93 18.60
CA ALA A 146 -16.93 -8.72 17.89
C ALA A 146 -16.60 -7.45 18.68
N ASP A 147 -16.74 -7.51 20.02
CA ASP A 147 -16.37 -6.42 20.91
C ASP A 147 -14.86 -6.26 21.08
N GLY A 148 -14.09 -7.35 20.95
CA GLY A 148 -12.63 -7.36 21.06
C GLY A 148 -11.91 -6.87 19.80
N ALA A 149 -12.49 -7.06 18.62
CA ALA A 149 -11.84 -6.71 17.36
C ALA A 149 -11.52 -5.20 17.21
N PRO A 150 -12.44 -4.24 17.50
CA PRO A 150 -12.15 -2.80 17.37
C PRO A 150 -10.97 -2.28 18.22
N PRO A 151 -10.86 -2.58 19.53
CA PRO A 151 -9.70 -2.13 20.30
C PRO A 151 -8.40 -2.78 19.83
N VAL A 152 -8.43 -4.04 19.36
CA VAL A 152 -7.25 -4.69 18.77
C VAL A 152 -6.81 -4.03 17.46
N ALA A 153 -7.74 -3.73 16.56
CA ALA A 153 -7.43 -3.00 15.31
C ALA A 153 -6.83 -1.61 15.60
N SER A 154 -7.36 -0.92 16.62
CA SER A 154 -6.83 0.35 17.10
C SER A 154 -5.42 0.22 17.66
N LEU A 155 -5.16 -0.82 18.47
CA LEU A 155 -3.83 -1.13 19.01
C LEU A 155 -2.81 -1.41 17.89
N LEU A 156 -3.18 -2.20 16.88
CA LEU A 156 -2.30 -2.48 15.72
C LEU A 156 -1.94 -1.20 14.96
N THR A 157 -2.90 -0.31 14.77
CA THR A 157 -2.65 1.01 14.14
C THR A 157 -1.66 1.86 14.95
N GLN A 158 -1.79 1.85 16.28
CA GLN A 158 -0.87 2.55 17.18
C GLN A 158 0.54 1.95 17.13
N ILE A 159 0.66 0.63 17.15
CA ILE A 159 1.94 -0.09 17.01
C ILE A 159 2.60 0.25 15.68
N GLN A 160 1.86 0.18 14.57
CA GLN A 160 2.38 0.54 13.24
C GLN A 160 2.89 1.98 13.22
N THR A 161 2.13 2.91 13.78
CA THR A 161 2.53 4.33 13.88
C THR A 161 3.82 4.48 14.70
N ALA A 162 3.93 3.77 15.83
CA ALA A 162 5.13 3.80 16.67
C ALA A 162 6.36 3.23 15.94
N LEU A 163 6.20 2.11 15.23
CA LEU A 163 7.27 1.51 14.43
C LEU A 163 7.72 2.44 13.28
N GLN A 164 6.78 3.05 12.57
CA GLN A 164 7.07 4.04 11.53
C GLN A 164 7.80 5.27 12.08
N ARG A 165 7.51 5.69 13.32
CA ARG A 165 8.22 6.78 14.00
C ARG A 165 9.57 6.35 14.55
N ALA A 166 9.79 5.08 14.83
CA ALA A 166 11.07 4.56 15.30
C ALA A 166 12.05 4.29 14.15
N ASP A 167 11.57 4.01 12.93
CA ASP A 167 12.40 3.76 11.75
C ASP A 167 13.21 5.02 11.36
N PRO A 168 14.55 5.01 11.47
CA PRO A 168 15.38 6.17 11.11
C PRO A 168 15.24 6.63 9.66
N ASN A 169 14.80 5.74 8.76
CA ASN A 169 14.64 6.04 7.33
C ASN A 169 13.23 6.55 6.97
N SER A 170 12.29 6.52 7.91
CA SER A 170 10.94 7.04 7.74
C SER A 170 10.95 8.55 7.46
N LEU A 171 10.02 9.02 6.62
CA LEU A 171 9.84 10.45 6.32
C LEU A 171 9.52 11.30 7.55
N TYR A 172 9.11 10.66 8.65
CA TYR A 172 8.96 11.31 9.95
C TYR A 172 10.32 11.76 10.53
N ASN A 173 11.36 10.93 10.39
CA ASN A 173 12.66 11.10 11.04
C ASN A 173 13.72 11.79 10.18
N ARG A 174 13.49 11.96 8.88
CA ARG A 174 14.39 12.67 7.98
C ARG A 174 13.64 13.68 7.12
N PRO A 175 14.33 14.69 6.56
CA PRO A 175 13.75 15.50 5.51
C PRO A 175 13.32 14.64 4.31
N ALA A 176 12.19 14.99 3.70
CA ALA A 176 11.77 14.40 2.44
C ALA A 176 12.74 14.81 1.33
N ARG A 177 13.14 13.85 0.48
CA ARG A 177 13.89 14.09 -0.74
C ARG A 177 12.90 14.39 -1.85
N VAL A 178 13.01 15.55 -2.45
CA VAL A 178 12.03 16.05 -3.40
C VAL A 178 12.71 16.36 -4.71
N GLN A 179 12.28 15.68 -5.76
CA GLN A 179 12.64 16.07 -7.09
C GLN A 179 11.69 17.16 -7.58
N VAL A 180 12.24 18.28 -8.06
CA VAL A 180 11.43 19.30 -8.76
C VAL A 180 11.67 19.13 -10.24
N ALA A 181 10.67 18.62 -10.95
CA ALA A 181 10.73 18.45 -12.39
C ALA A 181 10.73 19.80 -13.11
N THR A 182 11.31 19.81 -14.32
CA THR A 182 11.28 20.99 -15.17
C THR A 182 9.83 21.40 -15.42
N VAL A 183 9.52 22.66 -15.13
CA VAL A 183 8.21 23.27 -15.38
C VAL A 183 7.93 23.25 -16.89
N GLN A 184 6.66 23.03 -17.25
CA GLN A 184 6.22 22.98 -18.64
C GLN A 184 5.16 24.04 -18.95
N GLY A 185 5.08 24.46 -20.21
CA GLY A 185 4.00 25.32 -20.72
C GLY A 185 4.19 26.82 -20.50
N ALA A 186 5.19 27.27 -19.74
CA ALA A 186 5.39 28.70 -19.52
C ALA A 186 6.01 29.37 -20.76
N PRO A 187 5.53 30.57 -21.16
CA PRO A 187 6.12 31.37 -22.23
C PRO A 187 7.49 31.96 -21.84
N GLY A 188 8.22 32.48 -22.83
CA GLY A 188 9.52 33.12 -22.61
C GLY A 188 10.53 32.16 -21.98
N ASP A 189 11.23 32.61 -20.92
CA ASP A 189 12.12 31.76 -20.13
C ASP A 189 11.48 31.17 -18.86
N GLY A 190 10.15 31.24 -18.75
CA GLY A 190 9.39 30.90 -17.55
C GLY A 190 9.60 29.49 -17.02
N ASN A 191 9.72 28.48 -17.90
CA ASN A 191 9.94 27.10 -17.48
C ASN A 191 11.22 26.96 -16.66
N ARG A 192 12.31 27.57 -17.15
CA ARG A 192 13.61 27.57 -16.46
C ARG A 192 13.55 28.40 -15.19
N ALA A 193 13.00 29.61 -15.27
CA ALA A 193 12.93 30.53 -14.13
C ALA A 193 12.11 29.94 -12.97
N LEU A 194 10.91 29.44 -13.25
CA LEU A 194 10.04 28.83 -12.24
C LEU A 194 10.65 27.57 -11.62
N THR A 195 11.29 26.71 -12.43
CA THR A 195 11.98 25.51 -11.92
C THR A 195 13.07 25.91 -10.93
N ALA A 196 13.93 26.86 -11.30
CA ALA A 196 15.04 27.31 -10.46
C ALA A 196 14.53 27.96 -9.16
N GLN A 197 13.53 28.83 -9.26
CA GLN A 197 12.97 29.50 -8.08
C GLN A 197 12.24 28.51 -7.17
N MET A 198 11.44 27.59 -7.70
CA MET A 198 10.78 26.56 -6.88
C MET A 198 11.80 25.70 -6.14
N ARG A 199 12.88 25.26 -6.79
CA ARG A 199 13.96 24.51 -6.12
C ARG A 199 14.58 25.31 -4.98
N ALA A 200 14.88 26.59 -5.22
CA ALA A 200 15.50 27.46 -4.23
C ALA A 200 14.59 27.80 -3.04
N HIS A 201 13.30 28.05 -3.27
CA HIS A 201 12.33 28.34 -2.21
C HIS A 201 11.97 27.09 -1.42
N LEU A 202 11.67 25.97 -2.09
CA LEU A 202 11.32 24.72 -1.43
C LEU A 202 12.47 24.17 -0.57
N GLY A 203 13.71 24.24 -1.06
CA GLY A 203 14.89 23.78 -0.30
C GLY A 203 15.11 24.56 1.00
N ARG A 204 14.75 25.85 1.04
CA ARG A 204 14.80 26.66 2.27
C ARG A 204 13.75 26.26 3.31
N LEU A 205 12.70 25.56 2.90
CA LEU A 205 11.58 25.16 3.75
C LEU A 205 11.78 23.78 4.41
N GLY A 206 12.92 23.13 4.18
CA GLY A 206 13.29 21.87 4.84
C GLY A 206 13.49 20.66 3.94
N PRO A 207 12.67 20.42 2.89
CA PRO A 207 12.89 19.31 1.97
C PRO A 207 14.27 19.34 1.30
N LEU A 208 14.87 18.16 1.14
CA LEU A 208 16.11 18.00 0.39
C LEU A 208 15.78 17.97 -1.10
N VAL A 209 15.90 19.12 -1.74
CA VAL A 209 15.62 19.26 -3.17
C VAL A 209 16.75 18.65 -4.00
N GLN A 210 16.39 17.83 -4.97
CA GLN A 210 17.31 17.17 -5.89
C GLN A 210 16.84 17.29 -7.34
N ASP A 211 17.78 17.09 -8.27
CA ASP A 211 17.50 17.20 -9.70
C ASP A 211 17.01 15.88 -10.31
N SER A 212 17.48 14.75 -9.76
CA SER A 212 17.12 13.39 -10.21
C SER A 212 15.88 12.88 -9.48
N ALA A 213 15.05 12.11 -10.18
CA ALA A 213 13.93 11.40 -9.57
C ALA A 213 14.40 10.16 -8.80
N ASP A 214 15.63 9.70 -9.03
CA ASP A 214 16.18 8.54 -8.33
C ASP A 214 16.32 8.81 -6.83
N GLY A 215 15.79 7.90 -6.02
CA GLY A 215 15.72 8.05 -4.56
C GLY A 215 14.88 9.24 -4.06
N ALA A 216 14.05 9.86 -4.91
CA ALA A 216 13.11 10.89 -4.48
C ALA A 216 11.91 10.24 -3.75
N ASP A 217 11.46 10.88 -2.68
CA ASP A 217 10.22 10.51 -2.00
C ASP A 217 9.01 11.15 -2.67
N PHE A 218 9.21 12.35 -3.24
CA PHE A 218 8.19 13.09 -3.98
C PHE A 218 8.77 13.71 -5.24
N ILE A 219 7.90 13.85 -6.25
CA ILE A 219 8.13 14.55 -7.51
C ILE A 219 7.16 15.74 -7.55
N VAL A 220 7.70 16.95 -7.71
CA VAL A 220 6.92 18.18 -7.90
C VAL A 220 6.95 18.54 -9.37
N GLN A 221 5.80 18.50 -10.03
CA GLN A 221 5.61 18.84 -11.43
C GLN A 221 4.87 20.17 -11.55
N GLY A 222 5.53 21.17 -12.12
CA GLY A 222 4.92 22.47 -12.40
C GLY A 222 4.42 22.54 -13.84
N GLU A 223 3.20 23.02 -14.02
CA GLU A 223 2.59 23.24 -15.33
C GLU A 223 1.97 24.63 -15.39
N VAL A 224 2.23 25.32 -16.49
CA VAL A 224 1.72 26.67 -16.75
C VAL A 224 0.82 26.64 -17.96
N ARG A 225 -0.35 27.25 -17.83
CA ARG A 225 -1.28 27.48 -18.93
C ARG A 225 -1.60 28.95 -19.02
N THR A 226 -1.66 29.47 -20.24
CA THR A 226 -2.10 30.84 -20.51
C THR A 226 -3.35 30.82 -21.38
N VAL A 227 -4.33 31.64 -21.02
CA VAL A 227 -5.61 31.75 -21.72
C VAL A 227 -5.89 33.24 -21.96
N PRO A 228 -6.03 33.70 -23.21
CA PRO A 228 -6.46 35.07 -23.49
C PRO A 228 -7.84 35.36 -22.89
N VAL A 229 -8.01 36.52 -22.27
CA VAL A 229 -9.31 36.99 -21.75
C VAL A 229 -9.60 38.41 -22.25
N ALA A 230 -10.81 38.91 -21.99
CA ALA A 230 -11.26 40.22 -22.47
C ALA A 230 -10.33 41.36 -21.99
N GLY A 231 -10.27 42.45 -22.76
CA GLY A 231 -9.52 43.65 -22.36
C GLY A 231 -8.00 43.56 -22.52
N ARG A 232 -7.50 42.80 -23.51
CA ARG A 232 -6.05 42.61 -23.78
C ARG A 232 -5.31 42.05 -22.55
N GLN A 233 -5.99 41.19 -21.80
CA GLN A 233 -5.43 40.47 -20.65
C GLN A 233 -5.21 39.00 -21.01
N VAL A 234 -4.36 38.34 -20.23
CA VAL A 234 -4.12 36.90 -20.28
C VAL A 234 -4.25 36.38 -18.86
N ARG A 235 -5.08 35.36 -18.68
CA ARG A 235 -5.13 34.58 -17.45
C ARG A 235 -4.03 33.53 -17.49
N VAL A 236 -3.28 33.42 -16.40
CA VAL A 236 -2.15 32.53 -16.21
C VAL A 236 -2.50 31.61 -15.06
N GLU A 237 -2.54 30.32 -15.36
CA GLU A 237 -2.80 29.26 -14.40
C GLU A 237 -1.50 28.51 -14.20
N ILE A 238 -1.03 28.45 -12.95
CA ILE A 238 0.18 27.75 -12.57
C ILE A 238 -0.24 26.69 -11.56
N GLN A 239 -0.04 25.42 -11.93
CA GLN A 239 -0.33 24.29 -11.07
C GLN A 239 0.94 23.55 -10.71
N TRP A 240 1.09 23.22 -9.43
CA TRP A 240 2.17 22.41 -8.89
C TRP A 240 1.58 21.12 -8.36
N ILE A 241 1.91 20.00 -8.97
CA ILE A 241 1.39 18.68 -8.64
C ILE A 241 2.47 17.92 -7.88
N VAL A 242 2.14 17.45 -6.68
CA VAL A 242 3.01 16.61 -5.87
C VAL A 242 2.64 15.16 -6.09
N LYS A 243 3.58 14.36 -6.57
CA LYS A 243 3.42 12.93 -6.87
C LYS A 243 4.41 12.10 -6.07
N VAL A 244 4.08 10.84 -5.84
CA VAL A 244 5.07 9.83 -5.43
C VAL A 244 5.72 9.19 -6.66
N PRO A 245 6.86 8.48 -6.54
CA PRO A 245 7.54 7.84 -7.66
C PRO A 245 6.70 6.84 -8.46
N SER A 246 5.65 6.25 -7.86
CA SER A 246 4.68 5.40 -8.59
C SER A 246 3.85 6.17 -9.63
N GLY A 247 3.82 7.50 -9.53
CA GLY A 247 3.03 8.39 -10.38
C GLY A 247 1.75 8.91 -9.71
N ASP A 248 1.37 8.38 -8.55
CA ASP A 248 0.14 8.78 -7.86
C ASP A 248 0.23 10.21 -7.34
N GLU A 249 -0.79 11.02 -7.64
CA GLU A 249 -0.92 12.39 -7.12
C GLU A 249 -1.28 12.35 -5.63
N ARG A 250 -0.54 13.13 -4.84
CA ARG A 250 -0.74 13.28 -3.39
C ARG A 250 -1.32 14.64 -3.01
N GLY A 251 -1.31 15.58 -3.94
CA GLY A 251 -1.92 16.90 -3.78
C GLY A 251 -1.44 17.86 -4.85
N ARG A 252 -2.08 19.03 -4.89
CA ARG A 252 -1.75 20.09 -5.84
C ARG A 252 -1.91 21.48 -5.24
N VAL A 253 -1.13 22.43 -5.74
CA VAL A 253 -1.24 23.87 -5.45
C VAL A 253 -1.55 24.59 -6.75
N LEU A 254 -2.57 25.45 -6.75
CA LEU A 254 -3.03 26.15 -7.94
C LEU A 254 -2.99 27.67 -7.70
N GLN A 255 -2.36 28.40 -8.61
CA GLN A 255 -2.30 29.86 -8.63
C GLN A 255 -2.92 30.35 -9.93
N LEU A 256 -3.81 31.34 -9.85
CA LEU A 256 -4.44 31.98 -11.00
C LEU A 256 -4.24 33.48 -10.93
N ASN A 257 -3.68 34.06 -11.97
CA ASN A 257 -3.45 35.50 -12.06
C ASN A 257 -3.83 36.02 -13.44
N GLU A 258 -4.35 37.24 -13.52
CA GLU A 258 -4.59 37.94 -14.79
C GLU A 258 -3.56 39.05 -14.96
N VAL A 259 -2.93 39.08 -16.13
CA VAL A 259 -1.87 40.04 -16.46
C VAL A 259 -2.07 40.61 -17.86
N PRO A 260 -1.57 41.83 -18.16
CA PRO A 260 -1.61 42.36 -19.50
C PRO A 260 -0.96 41.42 -20.52
N ALA A 261 -1.56 41.31 -21.71
CA ALA A 261 -1.04 40.46 -22.76
C ALA A 261 0.38 40.90 -23.17
N GLY A 262 1.29 39.94 -23.27
CA GLY A 262 2.69 40.17 -23.65
C GLY A 262 3.66 40.33 -22.47
N THR A 263 3.18 40.59 -21.25
CA THR A 263 4.02 40.76 -20.05
C THR A 263 4.91 39.54 -19.76
N LEU A 264 4.45 38.34 -20.11
CA LEU A 264 5.13 37.08 -19.79
C LEU A 264 5.92 36.47 -20.95
N ASN A 265 6.06 37.17 -22.08
CA ASN A 265 6.73 36.62 -23.26
C ASN A 265 8.26 36.65 -23.16
N GLY A 266 8.80 37.42 -22.20
CA GLY A 266 10.24 37.65 -22.02
C GLY A 266 10.79 36.97 -20.77
N TYR A 267 11.46 37.76 -19.93
CA TYR A 267 12.12 37.28 -18.72
C TYR A 267 11.17 37.19 -17.53
N TRP A 268 11.17 36.02 -16.88
CA TRP A 268 10.31 35.72 -15.74
C TRP A 268 10.95 35.99 -14.39
N GLY A 269 12.23 36.39 -14.30
CA GLY A 269 13.02 36.45 -13.06
C GLY A 269 12.25 36.85 -11.79
N GLU A 270 11.76 38.09 -11.73
CA GLU A 270 11.03 38.60 -10.55
C GLU A 270 9.65 37.95 -10.35
N VAL A 271 8.94 37.67 -11.45
CA VAL A 271 7.62 37.02 -11.41
C VAL A 271 7.75 35.59 -10.88
N ALA A 272 8.73 34.84 -11.36
CA ALA A 272 9.01 33.48 -10.96
C ALA A 272 9.40 33.40 -9.48
N THR A 273 10.17 34.37 -8.97
CA THR A 273 10.50 34.44 -7.53
C THR A 273 9.22 34.56 -6.69
N LYS A 274 8.32 35.51 -7.02
CA LYS A 274 7.06 35.69 -6.26
C LYS A 274 6.14 34.48 -6.35
N VAL A 275 5.95 33.94 -7.56
CA VAL A 275 5.12 32.75 -7.80
C VAL A 275 5.64 31.56 -7.02
N ALA A 276 6.96 31.30 -7.08
CA ALA A 276 7.57 30.19 -6.38
C ALA A 276 7.54 30.35 -4.86
N ASP A 277 7.72 31.57 -4.33
CA ASP A 277 7.65 31.83 -2.90
C ASP A 277 6.28 31.48 -2.31
N GLU A 278 5.21 31.93 -2.97
CA GLU A 278 3.83 31.63 -2.58
C GLU A 278 3.53 30.12 -2.68
N ALA A 279 3.94 29.48 -3.78
CA ALA A 279 3.64 28.07 -4.01
C ALA A 279 4.46 27.11 -3.14
N ALA A 280 5.72 27.43 -2.83
CA ALA A 280 6.62 26.54 -2.11
C ALA A 280 6.09 26.20 -0.71
N GLY A 281 5.42 27.16 -0.04
CA GLY A 281 4.75 26.93 1.23
C GLY A 281 3.65 25.87 1.13
N GLY A 282 2.77 25.98 0.13
CA GLY A 282 1.70 25.00 -0.13
C GLY A 282 2.24 23.62 -0.49
N VAL A 283 3.28 23.56 -1.33
CA VAL A 283 3.94 22.29 -1.72
C VAL A 283 4.56 21.61 -0.49
N LYS A 284 5.26 22.38 0.36
CA LYS A 284 5.83 21.89 1.62
C LYS A 284 4.74 21.33 2.54
N ASP A 285 3.60 22.01 2.65
CA ASP A 285 2.47 21.56 3.47
C ASP A 285 1.87 20.24 2.99
N VAL A 286 1.75 20.04 1.67
CA VAL A 286 1.35 18.75 1.08
C VAL A 286 2.35 17.67 1.48
N ILE A 287 3.65 17.92 1.30
CA ILE A 287 4.71 16.96 1.65
C ILE A 287 4.66 16.58 3.14
N LEU A 288 4.53 17.55 4.05
CA LEU A 288 4.48 17.29 5.49
C LEU A 288 3.29 16.43 5.90
N THR A 289 2.12 16.70 5.32
CA THR A 289 0.90 15.91 5.54
C THR A 289 1.11 14.46 5.10
N GLN A 290 1.71 14.25 3.92
CA GLN A 290 2.01 12.91 3.41
C GLN A 290 3.15 12.21 4.15
N SER A 291 3.99 12.97 4.85
CA SER A 291 5.10 12.44 5.67
C SER A 291 4.69 12.14 7.12
N GLY A 292 3.42 12.38 7.48
CA GLY A 292 2.91 12.18 8.84
C GLY A 292 3.49 13.16 9.89
N ARG A 293 3.97 14.33 9.43
CA ARG A 293 4.59 15.37 10.28
C ARG A 293 3.66 16.56 10.58
N ARG A 294 2.38 16.44 10.25
CA ARG A 294 1.30 17.39 10.50
C ARG A 294 0.09 16.62 11.00
#